data_AF-A0A0R1U210-F1
#
_entry.id   AF-A0A0R1U210-F1
#
_cell.length_a   1.000
_cell.length_b   1.000
_cell.length_c   1.000
_cell.angle_alpha   90.00
_cell.angle_beta   90.00
_cell.angle_gamma   90.00
#
_symmetry.space_group_name_H-M   'P 1'
#
loop_
_entity.id
_entity.type
_entity.pdbx_description
1 polymer ?
#
loop_
_entity_poly.entity_id
_entity_poly.type
_entity_poly.pdbx_seq_one_letter_code
_entity_poly.pdbx_strand_id
1 'polypeptide(L)'
;MKCCVECFRDEQIRKWIRAVGTEGRCDVSIEHKDHLNKVIDLDALQNDVNFQGFQSEFIEIFDLYDTGSTRMAQKLSTHLRDQWGIFNLKSDEIELLLEHFAPDYFNENQEMLHGLVVPLYSLHGEYQQNMGIFSGKSWSEFETVIRQKNRYHNSLMVTERLEYFLRLLVTSLEADDTHYFRSRIINDTDRSKNGLHGMSAIGPAPERQSKAGRLNAPGFSYLYLGSDVGTSLVEIRASIQDIVAVGTFKLRSPIQVVDLDKLAELSPFAGVDKMSYLINRSILIDIDKAMRRKTGRNRSEVDYVPTEYISDLIKTMGVDGMVYASSVSPTDAVDLVLFDTKKVELLGDIKLYEIEQMNFTFKKVAND
;
A
#
# COMPACT_ATOMS: atom_id res chain seq x y z
N MET A 1 -0.41 -33.47 1.42
CA MET A 1 0.00 -32.66 2.59
C MET A 1 -0.85 -31.40 2.60
N LYS A 2 -1.50 -31.09 3.73
CA LYS A 2 -2.40 -29.94 3.84
C LYS A 2 -1.70 -28.69 4.31
N CYS A 3 -1.72 -27.63 3.51
CA CYS A 3 -1.33 -26.29 3.95
C CYS A 3 -2.58 -25.42 4.16
N CYS A 4 -2.50 -24.43 5.07
CA CYS A 4 -3.64 -23.58 5.42
C CYS A 4 -3.45 -22.14 4.95
N VAL A 5 -4.55 -21.38 4.94
CA VAL A 5 -4.55 -19.95 4.59
C VAL A 5 -3.53 -19.15 5.41
N GLU A 6 -3.33 -19.48 6.69
CA GLU A 6 -2.40 -18.76 7.57
C GLU A 6 -0.92 -19.08 7.34
N CYS A 7 -0.60 -20.08 6.49
CA CYS A 7 0.77 -20.30 6.00
C CYS A 7 1.26 -19.18 5.08
N PHE A 8 0.36 -18.35 4.56
CA PHE A 8 0.66 -17.34 3.56
C PHE A 8 0.36 -15.94 4.10
N ARG A 9 1.24 -14.99 3.78
CA ARG A 9 1.03 -13.55 3.96
C ARG A 9 0.42 -12.91 2.71
N ASP A 10 0.70 -13.45 1.53
CA ASP A 10 0.16 -12.94 0.26
C ASP A 10 -1.38 -13.04 0.19
N GLU A 11 -2.07 -11.93 0.00
CA GLU A 11 -3.54 -11.90 0.02
C GLU A 11 -4.19 -12.56 -1.20
N GLN A 12 -3.49 -12.67 -2.35
CA GLN A 12 -4.03 -13.35 -3.52
C GLN A 12 -4.08 -14.86 -3.27
N ILE A 13 -3.00 -15.43 -2.72
CA ILE A 13 -2.97 -16.84 -2.29
C ILE A 13 -4.00 -17.08 -1.20
N ARG A 14 -4.08 -16.20 -0.19
CA ARG A 14 -5.05 -16.34 0.90
C ARG A 14 -6.49 -16.33 0.38
N LYS A 15 -6.83 -15.44 -0.56
CA LYS A 15 -8.16 -15.41 -1.21
C LYS A 15 -8.44 -16.70 -1.98
N TRP A 16 -7.48 -17.20 -2.74
CA TRP A 16 -7.62 -18.46 -3.47
C TRP A 16 -7.89 -19.64 -2.52
N ILE A 17 -7.08 -19.82 -1.47
CA ILE A 17 -7.27 -20.89 -0.47
C ILE A 17 -8.62 -20.76 0.23
N ARG A 18 -9.07 -19.55 0.57
CA ARG A 18 -10.40 -19.35 1.17
C ARG A 18 -11.54 -19.77 0.23
N ALA A 19 -11.38 -19.55 -1.08
CA ALA A 19 -12.38 -19.85 -2.09
C ALA A 19 -12.48 -21.35 -2.40
N VAL A 20 -11.34 -22.04 -2.57
CA VAL A 20 -11.31 -23.45 -2.99
C VAL A 20 -11.11 -24.44 -1.84
N GLY A 21 -10.58 -23.96 -0.72
CA GLY A 21 -10.19 -24.80 0.41
C GLY A 21 -11.35 -25.32 1.24
N THR A 22 -11.10 -26.45 1.88
CA THR A 22 -12.01 -27.08 2.85
C THR A 22 -11.61 -26.73 4.28
N GLU A 23 -12.51 -26.89 5.24
CA GLU A 23 -12.11 -26.82 6.65
C GLU A 23 -11.26 -28.03 7.03
N GLY A 24 -10.12 -27.79 7.69
CA GLY A 24 -9.21 -28.84 8.11
C GLY A 24 -8.08 -28.31 8.98
N ARG A 25 -7.17 -29.22 9.37
CA ARG A 25 -5.97 -28.90 10.12
C ARG A 25 -4.78 -28.77 9.19
N CYS A 26 -3.87 -27.85 9.52
CA CYS A 26 -2.63 -27.64 8.78
C CYS A 26 -1.62 -28.77 9.11
N ASP A 27 -1.00 -29.36 8.10
CA ASP A 27 0.07 -30.35 8.29
C ASP A 27 1.46 -29.70 8.37
N VAL A 28 1.60 -28.49 7.82
CA VAL A 28 2.87 -27.77 7.66
C VAL A 28 3.33 -27.11 8.97
N SER A 29 2.55 -26.16 9.51
CA SER A 29 2.98 -25.41 10.70
C SER A 29 2.46 -25.99 11.99
N ILE A 30 3.34 -26.11 12.98
CA ILE A 30 2.96 -26.55 14.34
C ILE A 30 2.00 -25.55 14.98
N GLU A 31 2.19 -24.26 14.75
CA GLU A 31 1.37 -23.19 15.34
C GLU A 31 -0.06 -23.18 14.78
N HIS A 32 -0.26 -23.74 13.58
CA HIS A 32 -1.56 -23.77 12.91
C HIS A 32 -2.33 -25.10 13.13
N LYS A 33 -1.68 -26.15 13.66
CA LYS A 33 -2.24 -27.52 13.81
C LYS A 33 -3.45 -27.60 14.75
N ASP A 34 -3.50 -26.71 15.74
CA ASP A 34 -4.53 -26.74 16.78
C ASP A 34 -5.83 -26.04 16.38
N HIS A 35 -5.84 -25.32 15.25
CA HIS A 35 -6.99 -24.57 14.76
C HIS A 35 -7.54 -25.16 13.46
N LEU A 36 -8.87 -25.21 13.35
CA LEU A 36 -9.52 -25.46 12.07
C LEU A 36 -9.36 -24.21 11.19
N ASN A 37 -8.79 -24.42 10.02
CA ASN A 37 -8.53 -23.38 9.03
C ASN A 37 -9.07 -23.82 7.67
N LYS A 38 -9.14 -22.86 6.74
CA LYS A 38 -9.25 -23.20 5.31
C LYS A 38 -7.92 -23.81 4.85
N VAL A 39 -7.98 -25.03 4.33
CA VAL A 39 -6.83 -25.80 3.86
C VAL A 39 -7.03 -26.31 2.45
N ILE A 40 -5.92 -26.49 1.75
CA ILE A 40 -5.82 -27.21 0.49
C ILE A 40 -4.90 -28.42 0.69
N ASP A 41 -5.15 -29.51 -0.02
CA ASP A 41 -4.28 -30.69 0.01
C ASP A 41 -3.40 -30.72 -1.24
N LEU A 42 -2.11 -30.39 -1.05
CA LEU A 42 -1.15 -30.23 -2.15
C LEU A 42 -0.97 -31.53 -2.95
N ASP A 43 -1.04 -32.68 -2.30
CA ASP A 43 -0.82 -33.97 -2.96
C ASP A 43 -2.02 -34.33 -3.83
N ALA A 44 -3.22 -33.99 -3.38
CA ALA A 44 -4.46 -34.20 -4.13
C ALA A 44 -4.58 -33.26 -5.34
N LEU A 45 -3.92 -32.10 -5.29
CA LEU A 45 -3.99 -31.06 -6.32
C LEU A 45 -2.93 -31.18 -7.42
N GLN A 46 -1.95 -32.10 -7.34
CA GLN A 46 -0.85 -32.18 -8.32
C GLN A 46 -1.30 -32.31 -9.79
N ASN A 47 -2.47 -32.92 -10.04
CA ASN A 47 -3.04 -33.08 -11.39
C ASN A 47 -4.12 -32.03 -11.73
N ASP A 48 -4.40 -31.07 -10.85
CA ASP A 48 -5.35 -29.99 -11.10
C ASP A 48 -4.71 -28.90 -11.98
N VAL A 49 -5.37 -28.56 -13.08
CA VAL A 49 -4.84 -27.61 -14.07
C VAL A 49 -4.65 -26.20 -13.49
N ASN A 50 -5.54 -25.76 -12.59
CA ASN A 50 -5.41 -24.44 -11.98
C ASN A 50 -4.24 -24.42 -11.00
N PHE A 51 -4.06 -25.51 -10.24
CA PHE A 51 -2.91 -25.67 -9.36
C PHE A 51 -1.59 -25.71 -10.13
N GLN A 52 -1.53 -26.39 -11.28
CA GLN A 52 -0.33 -26.40 -12.14
C GLN A 52 0.01 -25.01 -12.69
N GLY A 53 -1.00 -24.22 -13.07
CA GLY A 53 -0.79 -22.82 -13.43
C GLY A 53 -0.19 -22.00 -12.27
N PHE A 54 -0.70 -22.22 -11.06
CA PHE A 54 -0.18 -21.58 -9.85
C PHE A 54 1.24 -22.04 -9.47
N GLN A 55 1.56 -23.34 -9.62
CA GLN A 55 2.91 -23.87 -9.47
C GLN A 55 3.88 -23.23 -10.47
N SER A 56 3.44 -23.01 -11.70
CA SER A 56 4.27 -22.40 -12.76
C SER A 56 4.70 -20.98 -12.39
N GLU A 57 3.82 -20.17 -11.78
CA GLU A 57 4.20 -18.83 -11.30
C GLU A 57 5.24 -18.84 -10.17
N PHE A 58 5.26 -19.89 -9.35
CA PHE A 58 6.29 -20.09 -8.32
C PHE A 58 7.61 -20.54 -8.96
N ILE A 59 7.57 -21.41 -9.96
CA ILE A 59 8.76 -21.84 -10.69
C ILE A 59 9.42 -20.64 -11.38
N GLU A 60 8.64 -19.74 -11.99
CA GLU A 60 9.16 -18.48 -12.53
C GLU A 60 9.89 -17.65 -11.46
N ILE A 61 9.45 -17.68 -10.20
CA ILE A 61 10.14 -17.02 -9.09
C ILE A 61 11.43 -17.76 -8.74
N PHE A 62 11.41 -19.09 -8.68
CA PHE A 62 12.58 -19.90 -8.33
C PHE A 62 13.70 -19.72 -9.36
N ASP A 63 13.34 -19.62 -10.64
CA ASP A 63 14.26 -19.41 -11.76
C ASP A 63 14.92 -18.01 -11.76
N LEU A 64 14.51 -17.11 -10.86
CA LEU A 64 15.21 -15.83 -10.60
C LEU A 64 16.38 -15.98 -9.61
N TYR A 65 16.69 -17.20 -9.21
CA TYR A 65 17.76 -17.51 -8.28
C TYR A 65 18.74 -18.50 -8.89
N ASP A 66 19.98 -18.45 -8.40
CA ASP A 66 21.00 -19.45 -8.67
C ASP A 66 21.75 -19.75 -7.36
N THR A 67 22.42 -20.89 -7.30
CA THR A 67 23.33 -21.19 -6.20
C THR A 67 24.48 -20.20 -6.16
N GLY A 68 24.87 -19.77 -4.95
CA GLY A 68 25.93 -18.79 -4.82
C GLY A 68 26.28 -18.44 -3.39
N SER A 69 27.41 -17.74 -3.25
CA SER A 69 27.99 -17.41 -1.95
C SER A 69 28.23 -15.91 -1.76
N THR A 70 27.41 -15.08 -2.41
CA THR A 70 27.49 -13.62 -2.26
C THR A 70 26.96 -13.17 -0.89
N ARG A 71 27.08 -11.87 -0.57
CA ARG A 71 26.48 -11.30 0.65
C ARG A 71 24.95 -11.46 0.71
N MET A 72 24.30 -11.66 -0.44
CA MET A 72 22.87 -11.88 -0.53
C MET A 72 22.49 -13.37 -0.45
N ALA A 73 23.45 -14.27 -0.30
CA ALA A 73 23.21 -15.71 -0.24
C ALA A 73 22.41 -16.09 1.00
N GLN A 74 21.20 -16.61 0.78
CA GLN A 74 20.31 -17.11 1.82
C GLN A 74 19.54 -18.33 1.30
N LYS A 75 18.84 -19.04 2.19
CA LYS A 75 17.92 -20.10 1.77
C LYS A 75 16.80 -19.51 0.92
N LEU A 76 16.36 -20.24 -0.12
CA LEU A 76 15.23 -19.83 -0.97
C LEU A 76 13.97 -19.56 -0.11
N SER A 77 13.73 -20.39 0.90
CA SER A 77 12.66 -20.21 1.89
C SER A 77 12.71 -18.83 2.59
N THR A 78 13.89 -18.34 2.93
CA THR A 78 14.08 -16.99 3.52
C THR A 78 13.76 -15.90 2.50
N HIS A 79 14.22 -16.03 1.25
CA HIS A 79 13.91 -15.07 0.19
C HIS A 79 12.41 -14.97 -0.08
N LEU A 80 11.72 -16.11 -0.23
CA LEU A 80 10.27 -16.16 -0.48
C LEU A 80 9.47 -15.56 0.68
N ARG A 81 9.93 -15.72 1.92
CA ARG A 81 9.31 -15.10 3.10
C ARG A 81 9.57 -13.59 3.17
N ASP A 82 10.82 -13.17 3.10
CA ASP A 82 11.22 -11.82 3.50
C ASP A 82 11.26 -10.83 2.34
N GLN A 83 11.74 -11.27 1.16
CA GLN A 83 11.81 -10.41 -0.03
C GLN A 83 10.51 -10.43 -0.82
N TRP A 84 9.96 -11.62 -1.05
CA TRP A 84 8.70 -11.76 -1.78
C TRP A 84 7.48 -11.54 -0.90
N GLY A 85 7.58 -11.73 0.42
CA GLY A 85 6.46 -11.52 1.34
C GLY A 85 5.35 -12.56 1.18
N ILE A 86 5.66 -13.75 0.65
CA ILE A 86 4.68 -14.77 0.30
C ILE A 86 4.21 -15.54 1.52
N PHE A 87 5.16 -15.97 2.35
CA PHE A 87 4.90 -16.91 3.44
C PHE A 87 4.82 -16.23 4.81
N ASN A 88 3.99 -16.82 5.67
CA ASN A 88 3.92 -16.54 7.11
C ASN A 88 4.32 -17.81 7.88
N LEU A 89 5.52 -18.30 7.62
CA LEU A 89 6.07 -19.56 8.12
C LEU A 89 7.56 -19.42 8.45
N LYS A 90 8.09 -20.36 9.25
CA LYS A 90 9.54 -20.51 9.46
C LYS A 90 10.20 -21.12 8.22
N SER A 91 11.51 -20.94 8.10
CA SER A 91 12.27 -21.33 6.89
C SER A 91 12.22 -22.84 6.62
N ASP A 92 12.28 -23.67 7.67
CA ASP A 92 12.13 -25.12 7.63
C ASP A 92 10.71 -25.57 7.26
N GLU A 93 9.68 -24.89 7.78
CA GLU A 93 8.29 -25.14 7.40
C GLU A 93 8.02 -24.80 5.93
N ILE A 94 8.65 -23.75 5.40
CA ILE A 94 8.57 -23.39 3.98
C ILE A 94 9.27 -24.44 3.11
N GLU A 95 10.46 -24.90 3.49
CA GLU A 95 11.17 -25.96 2.75
C GLU A 95 10.31 -27.23 2.64
N LEU A 96 9.73 -27.69 3.76
CA LEU A 96 8.79 -28.82 3.77
C LEU A 96 7.59 -28.59 2.84
N LEU A 97 7.03 -27.36 2.87
CA LEU A 97 5.92 -26.99 1.99
C LEU A 97 6.33 -27.09 0.52
N LEU A 98 7.49 -26.55 0.17
CA LEU A 98 8.02 -26.51 -1.19
C LEU A 98 8.27 -27.90 -1.78
N GLU A 99 8.74 -28.86 -0.98
CA GLU A 99 8.94 -30.26 -1.41
C GLU A 99 7.67 -30.91 -1.97
N HIS A 100 6.51 -30.61 -1.37
CA HIS A 100 5.22 -31.13 -1.83
C HIS A 100 4.54 -30.19 -2.81
N PHE A 101 4.89 -28.91 -2.77
CA PHE A 101 4.32 -27.92 -3.66
C PHE A 101 4.87 -28.03 -5.08
N ALA A 102 6.16 -28.27 -5.27
CA ALA A 102 6.78 -28.42 -6.59
C ALA A 102 7.78 -29.59 -6.60
N PRO A 103 7.31 -30.84 -6.41
CA PRO A 103 8.19 -31.99 -6.22
C PRO A 103 9.12 -32.22 -7.41
N ASP A 104 8.62 -32.13 -8.64
CA ASP A 104 9.43 -32.37 -9.84
C ASP A 104 10.58 -31.36 -9.96
N TYR A 105 10.31 -30.07 -9.68
CA TYR A 105 11.33 -29.02 -9.70
C TYR A 105 12.44 -29.28 -8.68
N PHE A 106 12.08 -29.56 -7.42
CA PHE A 106 13.07 -29.73 -6.35
C PHE A 106 13.75 -31.10 -6.35
N ASN A 107 13.17 -32.11 -6.99
CA ASN A 107 13.85 -33.38 -7.26
C ASN A 107 15.04 -33.18 -8.22
N GLU A 108 14.91 -32.29 -9.20
CA GLU A 108 15.98 -31.96 -10.15
C GLU A 108 16.95 -30.89 -9.62
N ASN A 109 16.51 -30.06 -8.66
CA ASN A 109 17.25 -28.90 -8.15
C ASN A 109 17.34 -28.90 -6.61
N GLN A 110 17.84 -29.98 -6.00
CA GLN A 110 17.86 -30.14 -4.54
C GLN A 110 18.68 -29.06 -3.82
N GLU A 111 19.74 -28.56 -4.46
CA GLU A 111 20.60 -27.49 -3.98
C GLU A 111 19.87 -26.14 -3.88
N MET A 112 18.84 -25.91 -4.71
CA MET A 112 18.02 -24.70 -4.63
C MET A 112 17.13 -24.68 -3.37
N LEU A 113 16.69 -25.86 -2.93
CA LEU A 113 15.84 -26.00 -1.75
C LEU A 113 16.63 -25.92 -0.44
N HIS A 114 17.71 -26.70 -0.34
CA HIS A 114 18.44 -26.88 0.92
C HIS A 114 19.71 -26.01 1.03
N GLY A 115 20.24 -25.56 -0.11
CA GLY A 115 21.45 -24.75 -0.19
C GLY A 115 21.20 -23.27 0.01
N LEU A 116 22.24 -22.48 -0.28
CA LEU A 116 22.15 -21.03 -0.35
C LEU A 116 22.01 -20.61 -1.81
N VAL A 117 21.02 -19.76 -2.06
CA VAL A 117 20.75 -19.18 -3.35
C VAL A 117 20.93 -17.68 -3.29
N VAL A 118 21.19 -17.08 -4.44
CA VAL A 118 21.34 -15.64 -4.65
C VAL A 118 20.41 -15.21 -5.77
N PRO A 119 19.77 -14.04 -5.66
CA PRO A 119 18.93 -13.55 -6.74
C PRO A 119 19.80 -13.13 -7.93
N LEU A 120 19.39 -13.50 -9.15
CA LEU A 120 20.16 -13.26 -10.38
C LEU A 120 20.49 -11.78 -10.59
N TYR A 121 19.59 -10.86 -10.20
CA TYR A 121 19.86 -9.42 -10.32
C TYR A 121 21.08 -8.96 -9.49
N SER A 122 21.45 -9.70 -8.44
CA SER A 122 22.61 -9.38 -7.60
C SER A 122 23.94 -9.80 -8.23
N LEU A 123 23.90 -10.73 -9.18
CA LEU A 123 25.06 -11.19 -9.94
C LEU A 123 25.37 -10.27 -11.12
N HIS A 124 24.37 -9.54 -11.63
CA HIS A 124 24.50 -8.65 -12.78
C HIS A 124 23.96 -7.26 -12.45
N GLY A 125 24.85 -6.30 -12.18
CA GLY A 125 24.49 -4.94 -11.76
C GLY A 125 23.63 -4.15 -12.75
N GLU A 126 23.55 -4.58 -14.01
CA GLU A 126 22.72 -3.96 -15.05
C GLU A 126 21.22 -4.05 -14.75
N TYR A 127 20.75 -5.11 -14.10
CA TYR A 127 19.33 -5.28 -13.79
C TYR A 127 18.79 -4.13 -12.94
N GLN A 128 19.51 -3.75 -11.88
CA GLN A 128 19.07 -2.67 -11.00
C GLN A 128 19.02 -1.31 -11.72
N GLN A 129 19.95 -1.07 -12.64
CA GLN A 129 19.98 0.14 -13.47
C GLN A 129 18.83 0.16 -14.49
N ASN A 130 18.56 -0.99 -15.12
CA ASN A 130 17.63 -1.11 -16.24
C ASN A 130 16.17 -1.36 -15.83
N MET A 131 15.93 -1.86 -14.61
CA MET A 131 14.59 -2.21 -14.12
C MET A 131 14.22 -1.53 -12.81
N GLY A 132 15.17 -0.94 -12.08
CA GLY A 132 14.87 -0.25 -10.81
C GLY A 132 14.16 1.09 -11.00
N ILE A 133 13.13 1.39 -10.21
CA ILE A 133 12.42 2.69 -10.22
C ILE A 133 13.40 3.86 -10.09
N PHE A 134 14.44 3.68 -9.27
CA PHE A 134 15.49 4.67 -9.05
C PHE A 134 16.85 4.28 -9.65
N SER A 135 16.88 3.37 -10.64
CA SER A 135 18.10 2.92 -11.31
C SER A 135 19.20 2.50 -10.32
N GLY A 136 18.86 1.58 -9.41
CA GLY A 136 19.76 1.07 -8.36
C GLY A 136 20.01 2.00 -7.17
N LYS A 137 19.33 3.15 -7.08
CA LYS A 137 19.35 4.01 -5.89
C LYS A 137 18.22 3.66 -4.92
N SER A 138 18.41 4.03 -3.65
CA SER A 138 17.40 3.84 -2.60
C SER A 138 16.36 4.96 -2.57
N TRP A 139 15.21 4.70 -1.94
CA TRP A 139 14.21 5.72 -1.62
C TRP A 139 14.82 6.89 -0.82
N SER A 140 15.68 6.60 0.16
CA SER A 140 16.33 7.64 0.98
C SER A 140 17.25 8.56 0.16
N GLU A 141 17.93 8.02 -0.85
CA GLU A 141 18.73 8.84 -1.77
C GLU A 141 17.85 9.75 -2.63
N PHE A 142 16.73 9.22 -3.15
CA PHE A 142 15.73 10.00 -3.87
C PHE A 142 15.17 11.13 -3.00
N GLU A 143 14.74 10.83 -1.76
CA GLU A 143 14.26 11.83 -0.81
C GLU A 143 15.29 12.93 -0.58
N THR A 144 16.56 12.57 -0.38
CA THR A 144 17.64 13.54 -0.17
C THR A 144 17.78 14.48 -1.37
N VAL A 145 17.76 13.92 -2.58
CA VAL A 145 17.97 14.70 -3.80
C VAL A 145 16.81 15.64 -4.06
N ILE A 146 15.57 15.15 -3.95
CA ILE A 146 14.38 15.94 -4.27
C ILE A 146 14.09 17.03 -3.22
N ARG A 147 14.48 16.78 -1.96
CA ARG A 147 14.37 17.76 -0.86
C ARG A 147 15.44 18.85 -0.93
N GLN A 148 16.70 18.48 -1.18
CA GLN A 148 17.86 19.33 -0.86
C GLN A 148 18.84 19.61 -2.01
N LYS A 149 18.78 18.87 -3.12
CA LYS A 149 19.76 18.99 -4.22
C LYS A 149 19.14 19.53 -5.50
N ASN A 150 18.43 18.68 -6.24
CA ASN A 150 17.84 19.05 -7.53
C ASN A 150 16.46 18.41 -7.65
N ARG A 151 15.41 19.22 -7.46
CA ARG A 151 14.04 18.73 -7.33
C ARG A 151 13.43 18.28 -8.66
N TYR A 152 13.55 19.12 -9.68
CA TYR A 152 12.76 18.98 -10.91
C TYR A 152 13.48 18.23 -12.04
N HIS A 153 14.81 18.25 -12.06
CA HIS A 153 15.61 17.73 -13.18
C HIS A 153 16.74 16.79 -12.71
N ASN A 154 16.43 15.82 -11.84
CA ASN A 154 17.44 14.91 -11.27
C ASN A 154 17.62 13.57 -12.02
N SER A 155 16.69 13.18 -12.89
CA SER A 155 16.72 11.91 -13.64
C SER A 155 16.90 10.65 -12.78
N LEU A 156 16.62 10.73 -11.47
CA LEU A 156 16.76 9.57 -10.56
C LEU A 156 15.61 8.60 -10.72
N MET A 157 14.38 9.11 -10.77
CA MET A 157 13.20 8.27 -10.96
C MET A 157 12.95 8.06 -12.45
N VAL A 158 12.81 6.80 -12.85
CA VAL A 158 12.24 6.42 -14.14
C VAL A 158 10.73 6.23 -13.91
N THR A 159 9.96 7.26 -14.26
CA THR A 159 8.54 7.38 -13.91
C THR A 159 7.69 6.23 -14.42
N GLU A 160 7.99 5.72 -15.61
CA GLU A 160 7.28 4.62 -16.26
C GLU A 160 7.36 3.33 -15.44
N ARG A 161 8.48 3.11 -14.72
CA ARG A 161 8.68 1.92 -13.87
C ARG A 161 7.82 1.97 -12.62
N LEU A 162 7.65 3.14 -12.00
CA LEU A 162 6.74 3.30 -10.86
C LEU A 162 5.28 3.28 -11.33
N GLU A 163 4.98 3.97 -12.44
CA GLU A 163 3.67 3.99 -13.06
C GLU A 163 3.15 2.58 -13.38
N TYR A 164 4.03 1.70 -13.90
CA TYR A 164 3.71 0.29 -14.13
C TYR A 164 3.08 -0.38 -12.90
N PHE A 165 3.69 -0.21 -11.72
CA PHE A 165 3.15 -0.77 -10.47
C PHE A 165 1.88 -0.05 -10.02
N LEU A 166 1.84 1.28 -10.10
CA LEU A 166 0.67 2.07 -9.70
C LEU A 166 -0.58 1.74 -10.55
N ARG A 167 -0.40 1.41 -11.84
CA ARG A 167 -1.49 1.00 -12.72
C ARG A 167 -2.16 -0.30 -12.28
N LEU A 168 -1.43 -1.22 -11.66
CA LEU A 168 -1.98 -2.46 -11.11
C LEU A 168 -2.85 -2.21 -9.86
N LEU A 169 -2.73 -1.03 -9.26
CA LEU A 169 -3.48 -0.62 -8.07
C LEU A 169 -4.70 0.24 -8.40
N VAL A 170 -4.98 0.49 -9.69
CA VAL A 170 -6.15 1.26 -10.10
C VAL A 170 -7.41 0.45 -9.83
N THR A 171 -8.34 1.04 -9.09
CA THR A 171 -9.64 0.44 -8.75
C THR A 171 -10.77 1.42 -9.02
N SER A 172 -11.98 0.88 -9.24
CA SER A 172 -13.21 1.66 -9.30
C SER A 172 -13.76 1.85 -7.89
N LEU A 173 -14.18 3.08 -7.56
CA LEU A 173 -15.10 3.32 -6.45
C LEU A 173 -16.46 3.67 -7.06
N GLU A 174 -17.48 2.88 -6.72
CA GLU A 174 -18.82 3.04 -7.27
C GLU A 174 -19.56 4.19 -6.58
N ALA A 175 -20.47 4.83 -7.32
CA ALA A 175 -21.38 5.84 -6.75
C ALA A 175 -22.57 5.18 -6.06
N ASP A 176 -22.31 4.49 -4.95
CA ASP A 176 -23.30 3.88 -4.07
C ASP A 176 -23.63 4.77 -2.86
N ASP A 177 -24.32 4.25 -1.84
CA ASP A 177 -24.69 4.99 -0.63
C ASP A 177 -23.53 5.22 0.38
N THR A 178 -22.28 5.02 -0.05
CA THR A 178 -21.10 5.36 0.74
C THR A 178 -20.99 6.87 0.89
N HIS A 179 -20.77 7.30 2.13
CA HIS A 179 -20.59 8.70 2.50
C HIS A 179 -19.15 8.99 2.87
N TYR A 180 -18.67 10.15 2.46
CA TYR A 180 -17.37 10.68 2.84
C TYR A 180 -17.53 12.01 3.56
N PHE A 181 -16.56 12.38 4.37
CA PHE A 181 -16.65 13.52 5.26
C PHE A 181 -15.43 14.41 5.13
N ARG A 182 -15.65 15.71 5.22
CA ARG A 182 -14.58 16.69 5.41
C ARG A 182 -14.93 17.61 6.55
N SER A 183 -13.95 17.82 7.41
CA SER A 183 -14.07 18.69 8.56
C SER A 183 -13.17 19.92 8.41
N ARG A 184 -13.59 21.06 8.99
CA ARG A 184 -12.79 22.30 9.08
C ARG A 184 -13.03 22.97 10.43
N ILE A 185 -11.96 23.36 11.10
CA ILE A 185 -12.05 24.27 12.26
C ILE A 185 -12.50 25.63 11.74
N ILE A 186 -13.50 26.20 12.39
CA ILE A 186 -14.14 27.46 12.01
C ILE A 186 -13.88 28.49 13.10
N ASN A 187 -13.44 29.68 12.69
CA ASN A 187 -13.26 30.81 13.60
C ASN A 187 -14.45 31.79 13.51
N ASP A 188 -14.54 32.75 14.45
CA ASP A 188 -15.63 33.74 14.48
C ASP A 188 -15.75 34.57 13.20
N THR A 189 -14.63 34.79 12.51
CA THR A 189 -14.58 35.46 11.20
C THR A 189 -15.25 34.65 10.09
N ASP A 190 -15.22 33.32 10.18
CA ASP A 190 -15.83 32.43 9.20
C ASP A 190 -17.36 32.35 9.42
N ARG A 191 -17.79 32.40 10.69
CA ARG A 191 -19.22 32.43 11.06
C ARG A 191 -19.92 33.72 10.61
N SER A 192 -19.19 34.84 10.55
CA SER A 192 -19.74 36.16 10.24
C SER A 192 -19.80 36.49 8.74
N LYS A 193 -19.07 35.76 7.88
CA LYS A 193 -19.11 35.93 6.42
C LYS A 193 -20.18 35.04 5.77
N ASN A 194 -21.42 35.54 5.67
CA ASN A 194 -22.53 35.01 4.85
C ASN A 194 -22.93 33.52 5.03
N GLY A 195 -22.54 32.88 6.14
CA GLY A 195 -22.96 31.53 6.51
C GLY A 195 -22.10 30.43 5.88
N LEU A 196 -21.91 29.35 6.64
CA LEU A 196 -21.15 28.18 6.23
C LEU A 196 -22.00 27.32 5.29
N HIS A 197 -22.09 27.75 4.03
CA HIS A 197 -22.91 27.08 3.03
C HIS A 197 -22.09 26.67 1.80
N GLY A 198 -22.42 25.49 1.29
CA GLY A 198 -21.91 24.99 0.02
C GLY A 198 -20.39 24.78 -0.03
N MET A 199 -19.88 24.66 -1.25
CA MET A 199 -18.51 24.21 -1.51
C MET A 199 -17.43 25.24 -1.27
N SER A 200 -17.79 26.53 -1.28
CA SER A 200 -16.90 27.60 -0.85
C SER A 200 -16.50 27.50 0.62
N ALA A 201 -17.38 26.96 1.48
CA ALA A 201 -17.13 26.87 2.92
C ALA A 201 -16.34 25.61 3.30
N ILE A 202 -16.70 24.45 2.74
CA ILE A 202 -16.19 23.13 3.16
C ILE A 202 -15.32 22.41 2.12
N GLY A 203 -15.26 22.90 0.88
CA GLY A 203 -14.45 22.31 -0.20
C GLY A 203 -12.95 22.46 0.00
N PRO A 204 -12.11 22.25 -1.03
CA PRO A 204 -10.68 22.56 -0.93
C PRO A 204 -10.43 24.07 -0.96
N ALA A 205 -9.25 24.51 -0.50
CA ALA A 205 -8.86 25.92 -0.62
C ALA A 205 -8.69 26.29 -2.11
N PRO A 206 -9.06 27.50 -2.55
CA PRO A 206 -8.79 27.95 -3.91
C PRO A 206 -7.29 27.81 -4.26
N GLU A 207 -6.96 27.51 -5.51
CA GLU A 207 -5.58 27.21 -5.96
C GLU A 207 -4.53 28.17 -5.39
N ARG A 208 -4.72 29.48 -5.54
CA ARG A 208 -3.78 30.52 -5.06
C ARG A 208 -3.64 30.62 -3.54
N GLN A 209 -4.51 29.96 -2.78
CA GLN A 209 -4.50 29.91 -1.32
C GLN A 209 -4.23 28.49 -0.79
N SER A 210 -4.12 27.51 -1.70
CA SER A 210 -3.83 26.13 -1.33
C SER A 210 -2.38 26.02 -0.88
N LYS A 211 -2.21 25.60 0.38
CA LYS A 211 -0.91 25.33 0.99
C LYS A 211 -0.40 23.95 0.59
N ALA A 212 0.90 23.71 0.80
CA ALA A 212 1.47 22.38 0.69
C ALA A 212 0.71 21.42 1.63
N GLY A 213 0.35 20.26 1.10
CA GLY A 213 -0.25 19.15 1.82
C GLY A 213 0.55 17.88 1.57
N ARG A 214 0.14 16.77 2.19
CA ARG A 214 0.87 15.51 2.05
C ARG A 214 1.01 15.07 0.59
N LEU A 215 -0.04 15.29 -0.21
CA LEU A 215 -0.13 14.83 -1.59
C LEU A 215 -0.22 15.98 -2.59
N ASN A 216 -0.23 17.24 -2.16
CA ASN A 216 -0.40 18.37 -3.08
C ASN A 216 0.62 19.46 -2.79
N ALA A 217 1.31 19.91 -3.84
CA ALA A 217 2.13 21.10 -3.77
C ALA A 217 1.26 22.36 -3.59
N PRO A 218 1.84 23.49 -3.12
CA PRO A 218 1.17 24.78 -3.14
C PRO A 218 0.66 25.13 -4.54
N GLY A 219 -0.52 25.73 -4.63
CA GLY A 219 -1.16 26.02 -5.92
C GLY A 219 -2.11 24.94 -6.43
N PHE A 220 -2.05 23.71 -5.89
CA PHE A 220 -2.93 22.61 -6.29
C PHE A 220 -4.06 22.43 -5.29
N SER A 221 -5.31 22.43 -5.77
CA SER A 221 -6.52 22.33 -4.93
C SER A 221 -7.09 20.92 -4.93
N TYR A 222 -6.55 20.03 -4.08
CA TYR A 222 -7.08 18.67 -3.93
C TYR A 222 -8.12 18.58 -2.80
N LEU A 223 -9.12 17.73 -3.01
CA LEU A 223 -10.18 17.48 -2.05
C LEU A 223 -9.87 16.22 -1.24
N TYR A 224 -9.52 16.40 0.03
CA TYR A 224 -9.32 15.32 1.00
C TYR A 224 -10.63 15.05 1.74
N LEU A 225 -11.06 13.80 1.72
CA LEU A 225 -12.25 13.29 2.40
C LEU A 225 -11.86 12.05 3.21
N GLY A 226 -12.49 11.85 4.37
CA GLY A 226 -12.37 10.60 5.14
C GLY A 226 -13.69 9.81 5.10
N SER A 227 -13.66 8.49 5.19
CA SER A 227 -14.87 7.65 5.27
C SER A 227 -15.57 7.70 6.63
N ASP A 228 -14.96 8.36 7.62
CA ASP A 228 -15.48 8.52 8.97
C ASP A 228 -15.28 9.96 9.47
N VAL A 229 -16.27 10.49 10.18
CA VAL A 229 -16.22 11.84 10.75
C VAL A 229 -15.12 11.94 11.79
N GLY A 230 -15.01 10.98 12.71
CA GLY A 230 -14.00 10.98 13.78
C GLY A 230 -12.58 11.08 13.22
N THR A 231 -12.29 10.29 12.19
CA THR A 231 -11.05 10.29 11.44
C THR A 231 -10.74 11.69 10.86
N SER A 232 -11.73 12.32 10.22
CA SER A 232 -11.57 13.67 9.68
C SER A 232 -11.29 14.74 10.75
N LEU A 233 -11.84 14.58 11.97
CA LEU A 233 -11.58 15.47 13.10
C LEU A 233 -10.14 15.32 13.62
N VAL A 234 -9.62 14.09 13.65
CA VAL A 234 -8.24 13.80 14.08
C VAL A 234 -7.23 14.35 13.08
N GLU A 235 -7.47 14.21 11.76
CA GLU A 235 -6.56 14.73 10.72
C GLU A 235 -6.45 16.27 10.78
N ILE A 236 -7.55 16.99 11.02
CA ILE A 236 -7.51 18.46 11.20
C ILE A 236 -7.03 18.88 12.61
N ARG A 237 -6.81 17.90 13.51
CA ARG A 237 -6.37 18.09 14.89
C ARG A 237 -7.32 18.98 15.71
N ALA A 238 -8.62 18.77 15.54
CA ALA A 238 -9.63 19.44 16.36
C ALA A 238 -9.37 19.17 17.85
N SER A 239 -9.50 20.21 18.67
CA SER A 239 -9.27 20.20 20.11
C SER A 239 -10.54 20.59 20.87
N ILE A 240 -10.57 20.33 22.17
CA ILE A 240 -11.70 20.71 23.04
C ILE A 240 -11.97 22.22 22.87
N GLN A 241 -13.24 22.59 22.78
CA GLN A 241 -13.78 23.94 22.47
C GLN A 241 -13.61 24.43 21.03
N ASP A 242 -12.96 23.68 20.14
CA ASP A 242 -13.00 24.03 18.72
C ASP A 242 -14.42 23.86 18.17
N ILE A 243 -14.86 24.83 17.36
CA ILE A 243 -16.06 24.70 16.53
C ILE A 243 -15.65 24.15 15.18
N VAL A 244 -16.25 23.03 14.80
CA VAL A 244 -15.92 22.31 13.56
C VAL A 244 -17.14 22.25 12.65
N ALA A 245 -16.94 22.66 11.40
CA ALA A 245 -17.87 22.43 10.31
C ALA A 245 -17.59 21.07 9.67
N VAL A 246 -18.65 20.28 9.46
CA VAL A 246 -18.58 18.95 8.83
C VAL A 246 -19.50 18.93 7.61
N GLY A 247 -18.91 18.66 6.45
CA GLY A 247 -19.63 18.40 5.21
C GLY A 247 -19.71 16.90 4.93
N THR A 248 -20.85 16.45 4.43
CA THR A 248 -21.07 15.06 3.98
C THR A 248 -21.09 15.01 2.46
N PHE A 249 -20.34 14.09 1.88
CA PHE A 249 -20.11 14.00 0.44
C PHE A 249 -20.49 12.63 -0.09
N LYS A 250 -20.95 12.59 -1.34
CA LYS A 250 -21.23 11.38 -2.10
C LYS A 250 -20.62 11.48 -3.50
N LEU A 251 -20.20 10.36 -4.06
CA LEU A 251 -19.74 10.30 -5.45
C LEU A 251 -20.92 10.52 -6.40
N ARG A 252 -20.71 11.32 -7.46
CA ARG A 252 -21.75 11.57 -8.49
C ARG A 252 -21.81 10.46 -9.55
N SER A 253 -20.69 9.80 -9.77
CA SER A 253 -20.50 8.72 -10.73
C SER A 253 -19.37 7.83 -10.23
N PRO A 254 -19.24 6.60 -10.74
CA PRO A 254 -18.05 5.79 -10.49
C PRO A 254 -16.78 6.57 -10.85
N ILE A 255 -15.73 6.40 -10.05
CA ILE A 255 -14.43 7.05 -10.24
C ILE A 255 -13.31 6.02 -10.26
N GLN A 256 -12.23 6.32 -10.97
CA GLN A 256 -11.01 5.51 -10.96
C GLN A 256 -10.02 6.13 -10.00
N VAL A 257 -9.52 5.36 -9.04
CA VAL A 257 -8.53 5.82 -8.07
C VAL A 257 -7.38 4.83 -7.96
N VAL A 258 -6.20 5.31 -7.59
CA VAL A 258 -5.09 4.44 -7.18
C VAL A 258 -5.26 4.07 -5.71
N ASP A 259 -5.36 2.78 -5.42
CA ASP A 259 -5.40 2.24 -4.07
C ASP A 259 -3.99 2.05 -3.51
N LEU A 260 -3.50 3.08 -2.83
CA LEU A 260 -2.15 3.09 -2.27
C LEU A 260 -2.03 2.17 -1.05
N ASP A 261 -3.14 1.71 -0.46
CA ASP A 261 -3.11 0.76 0.64
C ASP A 261 -2.49 -0.58 0.20
N LYS A 262 -2.65 -0.92 -1.08
CA LYS A 262 -2.19 -2.17 -1.67
C LYS A 262 -0.76 -2.11 -2.18
N LEU A 263 -0.04 -0.99 -2.04
CA LEU A 263 1.29 -0.83 -2.63
C LEU A 263 2.33 -1.77 -2.01
N ALA A 264 2.39 -1.85 -0.68
CA ALA A 264 3.28 -2.79 0.01
C ALA A 264 2.81 -4.25 -0.09
N GLU A 265 1.50 -4.44 -0.27
CA GLU A 265 0.80 -5.72 -0.38
C GLU A 265 0.66 -6.23 -1.82
N LEU A 266 1.25 -5.53 -2.79
CA LEU A 266 1.19 -5.93 -4.19
C LEU A 266 1.70 -7.37 -4.30
N SER A 267 0.84 -8.24 -4.83
CA SER A 267 1.18 -9.65 -4.97
C SER A 267 2.13 -9.87 -6.15
N PRO A 268 3.16 -10.73 -6.02
CA PRO A 268 3.92 -11.16 -7.19
C PRO A 268 3.07 -11.99 -8.18
N PHE A 269 1.88 -12.44 -7.78
CA PHE A 269 0.94 -13.21 -8.61
C PHE A 269 -0.10 -12.31 -9.30
N ALA A 270 0.03 -10.98 -9.20
CA ALA A 270 -0.87 -10.01 -9.81
C ALA A 270 -0.55 -9.72 -11.30
N GLY A 271 0.01 -10.70 -12.02
CA GLY A 271 0.42 -10.54 -13.42
C GLY A 271 1.62 -9.61 -13.62
N VAL A 272 2.50 -9.53 -12.62
CA VAL A 272 3.69 -8.66 -12.67
C VAL A 272 4.90 -9.38 -13.26
N ASP A 273 5.75 -8.64 -13.97
CA ASP A 273 7.13 -9.07 -14.25
C ASP A 273 7.86 -9.35 -12.92
N LYS A 274 8.19 -10.62 -12.70
CA LYS A 274 8.72 -11.14 -11.43
C LYS A 274 10.10 -10.54 -11.11
N MET A 275 10.96 -10.33 -12.11
CA MET A 275 12.28 -9.71 -11.92
C MET A 275 12.14 -8.24 -11.51
N SER A 276 11.33 -7.46 -12.22
CA SER A 276 11.04 -6.07 -11.89
C SER A 276 10.42 -5.93 -10.50
N TYR A 277 9.47 -6.81 -10.15
CA TYR A 277 8.88 -6.85 -8.80
C TYR A 277 9.96 -7.09 -7.74
N LEU A 278 10.79 -8.12 -7.91
CA LEU A 278 11.85 -8.48 -6.95
C LEU A 278 12.84 -7.32 -6.72
N ILE A 279 13.27 -6.66 -7.80
CA ILE A 279 14.20 -5.52 -7.73
C ILE A 279 13.58 -4.33 -6.99
N ASN A 280 12.29 -4.08 -7.19
CA ASN A 280 11.63 -2.87 -6.73
C ASN A 280 10.85 -3.02 -5.42
N ARG A 281 10.67 -4.23 -4.90
CA ARG A 281 9.79 -4.49 -3.77
C ARG A 281 10.11 -3.67 -2.52
N SER A 282 11.39 -3.54 -2.16
CA SER A 282 11.81 -2.71 -1.03
C SER A 282 11.50 -1.23 -1.24
N ILE A 283 11.66 -0.74 -2.47
CA ILE A 283 11.32 0.63 -2.86
C ILE A 283 9.80 0.85 -2.75
N LEU A 284 8.97 -0.08 -3.22
CA LEU A 284 7.51 0.01 -3.12
C LEU A 284 7.06 0.06 -1.65
N ILE A 285 7.67 -0.74 -0.78
CA ILE A 285 7.42 -0.71 0.67
C ILE A 285 7.84 0.64 1.29
N ASP A 286 8.98 1.21 0.88
CA ASP A 286 9.44 2.49 1.41
C ASP A 286 8.55 3.66 0.95
N ILE A 287 8.07 3.61 -0.30
CA ILE A 287 7.08 4.55 -0.82
C ILE A 287 5.79 4.44 -0.01
N ASP A 288 5.26 3.24 0.18
CA ASP A 288 4.05 3.00 0.99
C ASP A 288 4.17 3.61 2.39
N LYS A 289 5.28 3.33 3.08
CA LYS A 289 5.58 3.93 4.38
C LYS A 289 5.60 5.45 4.33
N ALA A 290 6.20 6.05 3.30
CA ALA A 290 6.27 7.49 3.14
C ALA A 290 4.87 8.12 2.95
N MET A 291 4.02 7.51 2.12
CA MET A 291 2.65 7.96 1.84
C MET A 291 1.76 7.86 3.09
N ARG A 292 1.95 6.83 3.92
CA ARG A 292 1.19 6.61 5.18
C ARG A 292 1.71 7.39 6.38
N ARG A 293 2.94 7.93 6.31
CA ARG A 293 3.61 8.51 7.48
C ARG A 293 2.81 9.70 8.01
N LYS A 294 2.35 9.62 9.27
CA LYS A 294 1.60 10.68 9.95
C LYS A 294 2.27 12.05 9.79
N THR A 295 1.44 13.06 9.54
CA THR A 295 1.84 14.46 9.53
C THR A 295 2.23 14.87 10.95
N GLY A 296 3.52 15.12 11.18
CA GLY A 296 4.04 15.64 12.46
C GLY A 296 3.65 17.10 12.69
N ARG A 297 3.73 17.61 13.93
CA ARG A 297 3.45 19.03 14.24
C ARG A 297 4.46 19.99 13.60
N ASN A 298 5.70 19.52 13.39
CA ASN A 298 6.82 20.33 12.91
C ASN A 298 7.32 19.91 11.52
N ARG A 299 6.51 19.23 10.70
CA ARG A 299 6.96 18.90 9.34
C ARG A 299 7.07 20.18 8.52
N SER A 300 8.21 20.32 7.85
CA SER A 300 8.42 21.36 6.86
C SER A 300 7.69 21.00 5.56
N GLU A 301 7.33 22.01 4.76
CA GLU A 301 6.77 21.77 3.42
C GLU A 301 7.72 20.90 2.56
N VAL A 302 9.03 21.04 2.79
CA VAL A 302 10.08 20.24 2.13
C VAL A 302 9.91 18.74 2.39
N ASP A 303 9.37 18.34 3.55
CA ASP A 303 9.20 16.93 3.89
C ASP A 303 8.14 16.23 3.02
N TYR A 304 7.21 16.98 2.43
CA TYR A 304 6.15 16.48 1.56
C TYR A 304 6.55 16.35 0.11
N VAL A 305 7.64 17.01 -0.31
CA VAL A 305 8.07 17.02 -1.71
C VAL A 305 8.15 15.61 -2.33
N PRO A 306 8.69 14.57 -1.67
CA PRO A 306 8.70 13.22 -2.26
C PRO A 306 7.30 12.65 -2.51
N THR A 307 6.35 12.86 -1.59
CA THR A 307 4.98 12.33 -1.72
C THR A 307 4.12 13.18 -2.66
N GLU A 308 4.37 14.49 -2.71
CA GLU A 308 3.82 15.40 -3.74
C GLU A 308 4.27 14.97 -5.14
N TYR A 309 5.54 14.61 -5.32
CA TYR A 309 6.07 14.13 -6.60
C TYR A 309 5.37 12.85 -7.08
N ILE A 310 5.16 11.90 -6.17
CA ILE A 310 4.43 10.66 -6.49
C ILE A 310 2.95 10.97 -6.81
N SER A 311 2.31 11.84 -6.04
CA SER A 311 0.92 12.23 -6.33
C SER A 311 0.78 12.95 -7.68
N ASP A 312 1.77 13.76 -8.07
CA ASP A 312 1.78 14.43 -9.37
C ASP A 312 1.92 13.42 -10.51
N LEU A 313 2.79 12.42 -10.35
CA LEU A 313 2.88 11.27 -11.27
C LEU A 313 1.54 10.51 -11.36
N ILE A 314 0.88 10.22 -10.23
CA ILE A 314 -0.42 9.53 -10.25
C ILE A 314 -1.45 10.34 -11.05
N LYS A 315 -1.43 11.66 -10.94
CA LYS A 315 -2.34 12.52 -11.70
C LYS A 315 -2.11 12.45 -13.21
N THR A 316 -0.89 12.22 -13.68
CA THR A 316 -0.63 12.05 -15.13
C THR A 316 -1.22 10.76 -15.70
N MET A 317 -1.55 9.78 -14.85
CA MET A 317 -2.15 8.51 -15.27
C MET A 317 -3.60 8.65 -15.75
N GLY A 318 -4.25 9.80 -15.53
CA GLY A 318 -5.63 10.05 -15.93
C GLY A 318 -6.69 9.50 -14.97
N VAL A 319 -6.31 9.12 -13.75
CA VAL A 319 -7.23 8.73 -12.68
C VAL A 319 -7.85 9.96 -11.98
N ASP A 320 -8.93 9.75 -11.24
CA ASP A 320 -9.67 10.81 -10.54
C ASP A 320 -9.09 11.18 -9.17
N GLY A 321 -8.26 10.29 -8.60
CA GLY A 321 -7.70 10.47 -7.27
C GLY A 321 -6.93 9.26 -6.74
N MET A 322 -6.77 9.25 -5.43
CA MET A 322 -6.11 8.17 -4.67
C MET A 322 -6.93 7.83 -3.43
N VAL A 323 -6.83 6.59 -2.99
CA VAL A 323 -7.40 6.12 -1.71
C VAL A 323 -6.33 5.40 -0.91
N TYR A 324 -6.36 5.54 0.41
CA TYR A 324 -5.48 4.82 1.33
C TYR A 324 -6.13 4.65 2.71
N ALA A 325 -5.73 3.61 3.45
CA ALA A 325 -6.16 3.46 4.84
C ALA A 325 -5.72 4.66 5.68
N SER A 326 -6.64 5.22 6.46
CA SER A 326 -6.37 6.43 7.22
C SER A 326 -5.33 6.18 8.29
N SER A 327 -4.26 6.99 8.27
CA SER A 327 -3.11 6.81 9.16
C SER A 327 -3.46 7.01 10.65
N VAL A 328 -4.59 7.67 10.94
CA VAL A 328 -5.00 8.09 12.28
C VAL A 328 -6.19 7.30 12.84
N SER A 329 -6.84 6.47 12.03
CA SER A 329 -8.01 5.72 12.49
C SER A 329 -7.63 4.44 13.23
N PRO A 330 -8.31 4.10 14.35
CA PRO A 330 -8.24 2.77 14.95
C PRO A 330 -9.16 1.74 14.26
N THR A 331 -9.94 2.16 13.25
CA THR A 331 -10.84 1.32 12.44
C THR A 331 -10.37 1.27 10.99
N ASP A 332 -11.03 0.48 10.14
CA ASP A 332 -10.76 0.36 8.69
C ASP A 332 -11.21 1.59 7.87
N ALA A 333 -11.10 2.79 8.44
CA ALA A 333 -11.46 4.03 7.76
C ALA A 333 -10.43 4.36 6.66
N VAL A 334 -10.90 4.95 5.57
CA VAL A 334 -10.09 5.32 4.41
C VAL A 334 -10.11 6.82 4.17
N ASP A 335 -8.99 7.34 3.69
CA ASP A 335 -8.86 8.70 3.18
C ASP A 335 -8.92 8.67 1.65
N LEU A 336 -9.83 9.45 1.08
CA LEU A 336 -10.02 9.65 -0.36
C LEU A 336 -9.53 11.05 -0.74
N VAL A 337 -8.62 11.12 -1.70
CA VAL A 337 -8.07 12.37 -2.22
C VAL A 337 -8.41 12.50 -3.69
N LEU A 338 -9.20 13.51 -4.03
CA LEU A 338 -9.68 13.76 -5.39
C LEU A 338 -8.97 14.94 -6.04
N PHE A 339 -8.61 14.77 -7.30
CA PHE A 339 -8.00 15.82 -8.11
C PHE A 339 -9.03 16.82 -8.67
N ASP A 340 -10.30 16.41 -8.78
CA ASP A 340 -11.42 17.27 -9.21
C ASP A 340 -12.62 17.13 -8.28
N THR A 341 -13.00 18.25 -7.66
CA THR A 341 -14.18 18.36 -6.78
C THR A 341 -15.50 18.05 -7.48
N LYS A 342 -15.59 18.16 -8.81
CA LYS A 342 -16.83 17.88 -9.57
C LYS A 342 -17.25 16.41 -9.51
N LYS A 343 -16.37 15.52 -9.06
CA LYS A 343 -16.65 14.08 -8.89
C LYS A 343 -17.57 13.78 -7.71
N VAL A 344 -17.73 14.72 -6.78
CA VAL A 344 -18.58 14.57 -5.60
C VAL A 344 -19.67 15.62 -5.54
N GLU A 345 -20.64 15.34 -4.69
CA GLU A 345 -21.65 16.29 -4.26
C GLU A 345 -21.67 16.44 -2.75
N LEU A 346 -21.90 17.66 -2.28
CA LEU A 346 -22.20 17.92 -0.88
C LEU A 346 -23.67 17.62 -0.65
N LEU A 347 -23.94 16.77 0.32
CA LEU A 347 -25.27 16.41 0.73
C LEU A 347 -25.75 17.31 1.86
N GLY A 348 -26.90 17.94 1.64
CA GLY A 348 -27.59 18.77 2.63
C GLY A 348 -26.75 19.93 3.15
N ASP A 349 -27.06 20.34 4.37
CA ASP A 349 -26.39 21.45 5.04
C ASP A 349 -25.12 21.02 5.77
N ILE A 350 -24.16 21.94 5.86
CA ILE A 350 -22.96 21.79 6.68
C ILE A 350 -23.38 21.80 8.15
N LYS A 351 -22.95 20.78 8.89
CA LYS A 351 -23.25 20.66 10.32
C LYS A 351 -22.14 21.28 11.16
N LEU A 352 -22.50 21.93 12.26
CA LEU A 352 -21.56 22.50 13.21
C LEU A 352 -21.56 21.69 14.51
N TYR A 353 -20.36 21.43 15.00
CA TYR A 353 -20.13 20.72 16.25
C TYR A 353 -19.14 21.49 17.10
N GLU A 354 -19.37 21.52 18.41
CA GLU A 354 -18.35 21.91 19.38
C GLU A 354 -17.71 20.64 19.93
N ILE A 355 -16.38 20.60 19.99
CA ILE A 355 -15.68 19.46 20.58
C ILE A 355 -15.73 19.55 22.10
N GLU A 356 -16.58 18.74 22.72
CA GLU A 356 -16.75 18.74 24.18
C GLU A 356 -15.65 17.93 24.90
N GLN A 357 -15.25 16.78 24.34
CA GLN A 357 -14.34 15.84 25.00
C GLN A 357 -13.48 15.06 23.99
N MET A 358 -12.25 14.73 24.39
CA MET A 358 -11.35 13.81 23.67
C MET A 358 -10.92 12.64 24.55
N ASN A 359 -10.87 11.43 23.97
CA ASN A 359 -10.36 10.24 24.63
C ASN A 359 -8.93 9.94 24.14
N PHE A 360 -8.01 9.73 25.08
CA PHE A 360 -6.61 9.45 24.76
C PHE A 360 -6.26 7.99 25.03
N THR A 361 -5.56 7.37 24.08
CA THR A 361 -4.88 6.10 24.25
C THR A 361 -3.38 6.36 24.20
N PHE A 362 -2.63 5.80 25.14
CA PHE A 362 -1.18 6.01 25.23
C PHE A 362 -0.45 4.67 25.34
N LYS A 363 0.74 4.61 24.74
CA LYS A 363 1.68 3.50 24.88
C LYS A 363 2.96 4.05 25.49
N LYS A 364 3.48 3.38 26.52
CA LYS A 364 4.79 3.73 27.08
C LYS A 364 5.86 3.45 26.02
N VAL A 365 6.67 4.47 25.72
CA VAL A 365 7.85 4.36 24.85
C VAL A 365 9.08 4.23 25.75
N ALA A 366 10.09 3.49 25.32
CA ALA A 366 11.34 3.41 26.07
C ALA A 366 12.02 4.79 26.12
N ASN A 367 12.66 5.10 27.24
CA ASN A 367 13.61 6.20 27.29
C ASN A 367 14.91 5.64 26.70
N ASP A 368 15.12 5.83 25.40
CA ASP A 368 16.42 5.55 24.77
C ASP A 368 17.48 6.53 25.27
#